data_AF-A0A6A4KP49-F1
#
_entry.id   AF-A0A6A4KP49-F1
#
_cell.length_a   1.000
_cell.length_b   1.000
_cell.length_c   1.000
_cell.angle_alpha   90.00
_cell.angle_beta   90.00
_cell.angle_gamma   90.00
#
_symmetry.space_group_name_H-M   'P 1'
#
loop_
_entity.id
_entity.type
_entity.pdbx_description
1 polymer ?
#
loop_
_entity_poly.entity_id
_entity_poly.type
_entity_poly.pdbx_seq_one_letter_code
_entity_poly.pdbx_strand_id
1 'polypeptide(L)'
;MSSDSVSSTLSPRLSGDNEQEVEEVSSGDSEKEVEEVSSGSSKQGCDEICSNEDGKEAIENSEQIVEKPKVGMIFDTQDEAYRYYSRYAQQMGFVVARRNLRKGKDGNVRHVCFECNRGGKAMVKTSNPVKLRPQTKCGCRARLNLSTNPDGKWKINRVALEHNHENSPGKAKFHKNYRVLDEHVKRKLLLNDKAGIKTYKTYD
;
A
#
# COMPACT_ATOMS: atom_id res chain seq x y z
N MET A 1 34.10 -55.74 30.68
CA MET A 1 33.46 -56.09 29.40
C MET A 1 32.21 -55.23 29.28
N SER A 2 32.30 -54.12 28.54
CA SER A 2 31.17 -53.41 27.93
C SER A 2 31.78 -52.50 26.87
N SER A 3 31.50 -52.83 25.62
CA SER A 3 31.91 -52.15 24.40
C SER A 3 30.70 -51.40 23.86
N ASP A 4 30.84 -50.12 23.51
CA ASP A 4 29.90 -49.46 22.60
C ASP A 4 30.66 -48.54 21.66
N SER A 5 30.59 -48.92 20.38
CA SER A 5 31.11 -48.22 19.22
C SER A 5 30.06 -47.25 18.71
N VAL A 6 30.42 -45.98 18.48
CA VAL A 6 29.57 -45.04 17.74
C VAL A 6 30.20 -44.76 16.37
N SER A 7 29.53 -45.30 15.36
CA SER A 7 29.69 -44.95 13.94
C SER A 7 28.89 -43.68 13.67
N SER A 8 29.47 -42.70 12.96
CA SER A 8 28.73 -41.57 12.42
C SER A 8 29.34 -41.15 11.08
N THR A 9 28.59 -41.48 10.04
CA THR A 9 28.84 -41.24 8.63
C THR A 9 28.70 -39.76 8.28
N LEU A 10 29.75 -39.17 7.69
CA LEU A 10 29.71 -37.83 7.09
C LEU A 10 29.21 -37.94 5.64
N SER A 11 28.15 -37.21 5.30
CA SER A 11 27.73 -36.96 3.91
C SER A 11 28.07 -35.52 3.54
N PRO A 12 28.69 -35.23 2.37
CA PRO A 12 28.92 -33.87 1.92
C PRO A 12 27.69 -33.30 1.18
N ARG A 13 27.42 -32.01 1.43
CA ARG A 13 26.44 -31.19 0.70
C ARG A 13 27.13 -30.58 -0.52
N LEU A 14 26.55 -30.77 -1.70
CA LEU A 14 26.91 -30.06 -2.92
C LEU A 14 26.22 -28.69 -2.92
N SER A 15 27.02 -27.62 -2.89
CA SER A 15 26.63 -26.25 -3.20
C SER A 15 26.89 -25.99 -4.69
N GLY A 16 25.84 -25.66 -5.43
CA GLY A 16 25.94 -25.16 -6.80
C GLY A 16 25.47 -23.71 -6.82
N ASP A 17 26.42 -22.79 -6.81
CA ASP A 17 26.22 -21.38 -7.11
C ASP A 17 26.34 -21.19 -8.62
N ASN A 18 25.28 -20.72 -9.26
CA ASN A 18 25.28 -20.31 -10.67
C ASN A 18 25.23 -18.78 -10.71
N GLU A 19 26.40 -18.19 -10.86
CA GLU A 19 26.62 -16.76 -11.08
C GLU A 19 26.44 -16.48 -12.57
N GLN A 20 25.58 -15.51 -12.92
CA GLN A 20 25.53 -14.95 -14.25
C GLN A 20 25.63 -13.43 -14.14
N GLU A 21 26.82 -12.93 -14.48
CA GLU A 21 27.13 -11.53 -14.75
C GLU A 21 26.23 -10.97 -15.85
N VAL A 22 25.79 -9.72 -15.68
CA VAL A 22 25.54 -8.81 -16.80
C VAL A 22 25.84 -7.38 -16.37
N GLU A 23 26.38 -6.65 -17.34
CA GLU A 23 27.32 -5.55 -17.23
C GLU A 23 26.70 -4.18 -16.89
N GLU A 24 27.57 -3.32 -16.35
CA GLU A 24 27.35 -1.89 -16.21
C GLU A 24 27.41 -1.19 -17.58
N VAL A 25 26.49 -0.27 -17.83
CA VAL A 25 26.67 0.74 -18.87
C VAL A 25 26.45 2.13 -18.30
N SER A 26 27.54 2.91 -18.32
CA SER A 26 27.59 4.33 -18.02
C SER A 26 27.33 5.15 -19.29
N SER A 27 26.57 6.23 -19.16
CA SER A 27 26.57 7.41 -20.05
C SER A 27 25.67 8.43 -19.35
N GLY A 28 26.02 9.70 -19.14
CA GLY A 28 26.93 10.58 -19.89
C GLY A 28 26.12 11.83 -20.17
N ASP A 29 26.03 12.72 -19.17
CA ASP A 29 25.29 13.99 -19.23
C ASP A 29 26.09 14.98 -20.09
N SER A 30 25.44 15.63 -21.06
CA SER A 30 26.05 16.67 -21.87
C SER A 30 25.03 17.76 -22.13
N GLU A 31 25.31 18.89 -21.50
CA GLU A 31 24.69 20.19 -21.66
C GLU A 31 24.82 20.71 -23.10
N LYS A 32 23.79 21.41 -23.60
CA LYS A 32 23.96 22.58 -24.48
C LYS A 32 22.65 23.36 -24.71
N GLU A 33 22.72 24.60 -24.23
CA GLU A 33 22.38 25.87 -24.88
C GLU A 33 21.05 26.08 -25.63
N VAL A 34 20.40 27.11 -25.09
CA VAL A 34 19.39 28.06 -25.58
C VAL A 34 19.42 28.39 -27.08
N GLU A 35 18.24 28.54 -27.67
CA GLU A 35 17.91 29.68 -28.56
C GLU A 35 16.42 30.04 -28.46
N GLU A 36 16.18 31.36 -28.46
CA GLU A 36 14.89 32.03 -28.38
C GLU A 36 14.19 32.06 -29.75
N VAL A 37 12.85 31.97 -29.79
CA VAL A 37 12.04 32.69 -30.79
C VAL A 37 10.63 32.96 -30.26
N SER A 38 10.14 34.13 -30.68
CA SER A 38 8.97 34.90 -30.23
C SER A 38 7.67 34.58 -31.01
N SER A 39 6.56 35.15 -30.52
CA SER A 39 5.22 35.32 -31.14
C SER A 39 4.27 34.11 -31.09
N GLY A 40 2.95 34.23 -30.88
CA GLY A 40 2.03 35.36 -30.71
C GLY A 40 0.61 34.83 -30.38
N SER A 41 -0.24 35.70 -29.85
CA SER A 41 -1.63 35.52 -29.40
C SER A 41 -2.55 34.65 -30.27
N SER A 42 -3.51 33.95 -29.64
CA SER A 42 -4.95 34.22 -29.80
C SER A 42 -5.82 33.42 -28.84
N LYS A 43 -6.79 34.11 -28.22
CA LYS A 43 -7.90 33.55 -27.46
C LYS A 43 -8.94 33.00 -28.45
N GLN A 44 -9.54 31.84 -28.17
CA GLN A 44 -10.96 31.60 -28.46
C GLN A 44 -11.43 30.39 -27.64
N GLY A 45 -12.46 30.58 -26.83
CA GLY A 45 -13.10 29.50 -26.09
C GLY A 45 -14.06 28.69 -26.95
N CYS A 46 -14.40 27.51 -26.47
CA CYS A 46 -15.72 26.92 -26.67
C CYS A 46 -16.00 25.94 -25.53
N ASP A 47 -17.13 26.19 -24.87
CA ASP A 47 -17.80 25.29 -23.96
C ASP A 47 -18.17 23.99 -24.69
N GLU A 48 -17.77 22.84 -24.15
CA GLU A 48 -18.47 21.59 -24.36
C GLU A 48 -18.70 20.90 -23.01
N ILE A 49 -19.97 20.90 -22.62
CA ILE A 49 -20.55 20.09 -21.57
C ILE A 49 -20.61 18.65 -22.09
N CYS A 50 -19.87 17.74 -21.48
CA CYS A 50 -20.18 16.31 -21.58
C CYS A 50 -20.52 15.75 -20.20
N SER A 51 -21.82 15.56 -19.99
CA SER A 51 -22.36 14.73 -18.93
C SER A 51 -21.78 13.33 -19.07
N ASN A 52 -21.09 12.85 -18.04
CA ASN A 52 -20.90 11.42 -17.82
C ASN A 52 -21.01 11.16 -16.33
N GLU A 53 -22.04 10.39 -15.98
CA GLU A 53 -22.31 9.86 -14.66
C GLU A 53 -21.27 8.77 -14.35
N ASP A 54 -20.24 9.12 -13.58
CA ASP A 54 -19.38 8.15 -12.92
C ASP A 54 -19.51 8.35 -11.42
N GLY A 55 -20.44 7.58 -10.83
CA GLY A 55 -20.62 7.47 -9.40
C GLY A 55 -19.32 7.05 -8.72
N LYS A 56 -18.60 8.03 -8.17
CA LYS A 56 -17.64 7.80 -7.10
C LYS A 56 -18.23 8.44 -5.86
N GLU A 57 -18.81 7.59 -5.02
CA GLU A 57 -19.19 7.94 -3.66
C GLU A 57 -18.00 8.66 -3.02
N ALA A 58 -18.18 9.96 -2.82
CA ALA A 58 -17.45 10.69 -1.81
C ALA A 58 -17.52 9.81 -0.54
N ILE A 59 -16.39 9.63 0.13
CA ILE A 59 -16.46 9.18 1.51
C ILE A 59 -17.11 10.36 2.23
N GLU A 60 -18.45 10.35 2.29
CA GLU A 60 -19.22 11.21 3.18
C GLU A 60 -18.59 11.02 4.54
N ASN A 61 -17.92 12.06 4.98
CA ASN A 61 -17.31 12.17 6.29
C ASN A 61 -18.44 12.37 7.31
N SER A 62 -19.37 11.42 7.35
CA SER A 62 -20.34 11.31 8.44
C SER A 62 -19.63 10.63 9.59
N GLU A 63 -19.84 11.16 10.78
CA GLU A 63 -19.33 10.65 12.07
C GLU A 63 -19.97 9.30 12.45
N GLN A 64 -20.13 8.40 11.47
CA GLN A 64 -20.64 7.06 11.70
C GLN A 64 -19.59 6.26 12.45
N ILE A 65 -19.88 6.04 13.73
CA ILE A 65 -19.14 5.11 14.58
C ILE A 65 -19.22 3.72 13.95
N VAL A 66 -18.07 3.17 13.55
CA VAL A 66 -17.98 1.83 12.98
C VAL A 66 -17.87 0.81 14.11
N GLU A 67 -18.77 -0.18 14.10
CA GLU A 67 -18.76 -1.27 15.07
C GLU A 67 -17.46 -2.09 14.98
N LYS A 68 -17.00 -2.61 16.13
CA LYS A 68 -15.81 -3.46 16.25
C LYS A 68 -15.93 -4.74 15.40
N PRO A 69 -14.89 -5.12 14.64
CA PRO A 69 -14.90 -6.34 13.83
C PRO A 69 -15.11 -7.60 14.67
N LYS A 70 -15.97 -8.50 14.18
CA LYS A 70 -16.28 -9.78 14.82
C LYS A 70 -16.02 -10.93 13.84
N VAL A 71 -15.61 -12.07 14.39
CA VAL A 71 -15.51 -13.31 13.60
C VAL A 71 -16.90 -13.66 13.10
N GLY A 72 -16.99 -14.04 11.82
CA GLY A 72 -18.25 -14.41 11.18
C GLY A 72 -18.93 -13.32 10.35
N MET A 73 -18.51 -12.05 10.45
CA MET A 73 -19.01 -11.01 9.54
C MET A 73 -18.70 -11.37 8.08
N ILE A 74 -19.64 -11.03 7.18
CA ILE A 74 -19.59 -11.37 5.76
C ILE A 74 -19.68 -10.08 4.94
N PHE A 75 -18.89 -10.01 3.87
CA PHE A 75 -18.89 -8.92 2.88
C PHE A 75 -19.04 -9.51 1.49
N ASP A 76 -19.59 -8.75 0.55
CA ASP A 76 -19.76 -9.22 -0.82
C ASP A 76 -18.42 -9.18 -1.57
N THR A 77 -17.56 -8.21 -1.26
CA THR A 77 -16.25 -8.06 -1.91
C THR A 77 -15.12 -7.88 -0.91
N GLN A 78 -13.89 -8.20 -1.36
CA GLN A 78 -12.68 -7.93 -0.61
C GLN A 78 -12.51 -6.42 -0.33
N ASP A 79 -12.88 -5.58 -1.30
CA ASP A 79 -12.72 -4.12 -1.19
C ASP A 79 -13.73 -3.52 -0.20
N GLU A 80 -14.95 -4.04 -0.13
CA GLU A 80 -15.91 -3.68 0.91
C GLU A 80 -15.38 -4.02 2.31
N ALA A 81 -14.88 -5.24 2.51
CA ALA A 81 -14.24 -5.64 3.78
C ALA A 81 -13.05 -4.73 4.13
N TYR A 82 -12.24 -4.35 3.14
CA TYR A 82 -11.13 -3.42 3.33
C TYR A 82 -11.60 -2.02 3.71
N ARG A 83 -12.65 -1.49 3.06
CA ARG A 83 -13.25 -0.18 3.38
C ARG A 83 -13.79 -0.17 4.80
N TYR A 84 -14.54 -1.20 5.18
CA TYR A 84 -15.05 -1.38 6.55
C TYR A 84 -13.90 -1.33 7.58
N TYR A 85 -12.88 -2.18 7.41
CA TYR A 85 -11.78 -2.23 8.38
C TYR A 85 -10.91 -0.97 8.36
N SER A 86 -10.80 -0.29 7.23
CA SER A 86 -10.07 1.00 7.13
C SER A 86 -10.80 2.12 7.88
N ARG A 87 -12.14 2.18 7.80
CA ARG A 87 -12.93 3.14 8.59
C ARG A 87 -12.82 2.86 10.09
N TYR A 88 -12.92 1.58 10.49
CA TYR A 88 -12.67 1.19 11.88
C TYR A 88 -11.25 1.58 12.33
N ALA A 89 -10.24 1.33 11.50
CA ALA A 89 -8.86 1.69 11.82
C ALA A 89 -8.64 3.19 11.93
N GLN A 90 -9.30 3.99 11.08
CA GLN A 90 -9.30 5.44 11.15
C GLN A 90 -9.88 5.92 12.49
N GLN A 91 -11.04 5.39 12.88
CA GLN A 91 -11.66 5.69 14.19
C GLN A 91 -10.72 5.29 15.35
N MET A 92 -10.04 4.16 15.23
CA MET A 92 -9.12 3.67 16.26
C MET A 92 -7.72 4.28 16.19
N GLY A 93 -7.40 5.10 15.18
CA GLY A 93 -6.12 5.80 15.09
C GLY A 93 -4.93 5.02 14.53
N PHE A 94 -5.16 4.01 13.69
CA PHE A 94 -4.11 3.28 12.99
C PHE A 94 -4.42 3.17 11.49
N VAL A 95 -3.46 2.65 10.70
CA VAL A 95 -3.61 2.48 9.25
C VAL A 95 -3.55 1.02 8.87
N VAL A 96 -4.43 0.60 7.95
CA VAL A 96 -4.51 -0.77 7.44
C VAL A 96 -3.67 -0.94 6.18
N ALA A 97 -2.91 -2.02 6.09
CA ALA A 97 -2.25 -2.49 4.89
C ALA A 97 -2.75 -3.87 4.47
N ARG A 98 -2.91 -4.11 3.16
CA ARG A 98 -3.11 -5.45 2.59
C ARG A 98 -1.75 -6.14 2.52
N ARG A 99 -1.61 -7.37 3.05
CA ARG A 99 -0.32 -8.09 3.03
C ARG A 99 -0.39 -9.45 2.37
N ASN A 100 -1.15 -10.37 2.96
CA ASN A 100 -1.13 -11.75 2.53
C ASN A 100 -2.34 -12.00 1.64
N LEU A 101 -2.11 -12.42 0.40
CA LEU A 101 -3.11 -12.98 -0.47
C LEU A 101 -2.72 -14.44 -0.74
N ARG A 102 -3.65 -15.37 -0.57
CA ARG A 102 -3.47 -16.76 -1.00
C ARG A 102 -4.49 -17.07 -2.08
N LYS A 103 -4.00 -17.58 -3.20
CA LYS A 103 -4.82 -18.02 -4.32
C LYS A 103 -5.14 -19.51 -4.17
N GLY A 104 -6.32 -19.91 -4.61
CA GLY A 104 -6.69 -21.31 -4.76
C GLY A 104 -6.01 -21.94 -5.99
N LYS A 105 -6.29 -23.22 -6.22
CA LYS A 105 -5.80 -23.96 -7.40
C LYS A 105 -6.31 -23.36 -8.72
N ASP A 106 -7.46 -22.71 -8.65
CA ASP A 106 -8.13 -21.97 -9.73
C ASP A 106 -7.52 -20.59 -9.99
N GLY A 107 -6.48 -20.19 -9.27
CA GLY A 107 -5.83 -18.87 -9.42
C GLY A 107 -6.60 -17.70 -8.77
N ASN A 108 -7.82 -17.94 -8.29
CA ASN A 108 -8.64 -16.95 -7.60
C ASN A 108 -8.15 -16.73 -6.17
N VAL A 109 -8.18 -15.49 -5.69
CA VAL A 109 -7.81 -15.17 -4.30
C VAL A 109 -8.87 -15.76 -3.37
N ARG A 110 -8.46 -16.62 -2.44
CA ARG A 110 -9.34 -17.29 -1.46
C ARG A 110 -9.10 -16.82 -0.03
N HIS A 111 -7.95 -16.21 0.24
CA HIS A 111 -7.62 -15.67 1.57
C HIS A 111 -6.95 -14.32 1.44
N VAL A 112 -7.32 -13.41 2.33
CA VAL A 112 -6.67 -12.10 2.47
C VAL A 112 -6.40 -11.79 3.94
N CYS A 113 -5.30 -11.08 4.20
CA CYS A 113 -4.97 -10.52 5.50
C CYS A 113 -4.83 -9.01 5.42
N PHE A 114 -5.59 -8.33 6.28
CA PHE A 114 -5.47 -6.89 6.53
C PHE A 114 -4.75 -6.69 7.86
N GLU A 115 -3.65 -5.93 7.87
CA GLU A 115 -2.80 -5.78 9.04
C GLU A 115 -2.53 -4.32 9.35
N CYS A 116 -2.17 -4.02 10.60
CA CYS A 116 -1.61 -2.71 10.94
C CYS A 116 -0.38 -2.40 10.06
N ASN A 117 -0.26 -1.17 9.58
CA ASN A 117 0.87 -0.73 8.77
C ASN A 117 2.21 -0.80 9.54
N ARG A 118 2.17 -0.73 10.87
CA ARG A 118 3.32 -0.89 11.78
C ARG A 118 3.65 -2.35 12.06
N GLY A 119 2.90 -3.30 11.52
CA GLY A 119 3.21 -4.73 11.63
C GLY A 119 4.38 -5.15 10.74
N GLY A 120 4.99 -6.28 11.08
CA GLY A 120 6.19 -6.81 10.43
C GLY A 120 7.50 -6.31 11.05
N LYS A 121 8.60 -6.92 10.63
CA LYS A 121 9.93 -6.59 11.15
C LYS A 121 10.50 -5.33 10.53
N ALA A 122 11.29 -4.62 11.32
CA ALA A 122 12.16 -3.58 10.82
C ALA A 122 13.16 -4.17 9.81
N MET A 123 13.47 -3.45 8.72
CA MET A 123 14.45 -3.86 7.73
C MET A 123 15.42 -2.70 7.57
N VAL A 124 16.63 -2.89 8.06
CA VAL A 124 17.73 -1.95 7.89
C VAL A 124 18.29 -2.15 6.48
N LYS A 125 18.16 -1.14 5.62
CA LYS A 125 18.60 -1.22 4.21
C LYS A 125 20.05 -0.77 4.02
N THR A 126 20.68 -0.19 5.05
CA THR A 126 22.02 0.38 4.96
C THR A 126 22.62 0.41 6.36
N SER A 127 23.90 0.05 6.48
CA SER A 127 24.65 0.13 7.75
C SER A 127 25.10 1.55 8.10
N ASN A 128 25.13 2.46 7.12
CA ASN A 128 25.50 3.86 7.32
C ASN A 128 24.43 4.59 8.17
N PRO A 129 24.77 5.03 9.40
CA PRO A 129 23.82 5.63 10.33
C PRO A 129 23.22 6.94 9.82
N VAL A 130 23.94 7.70 8.99
CA VAL A 130 23.46 8.96 8.41
C VAL A 130 22.34 8.74 7.38
N LYS A 131 22.30 7.57 6.73
CA LYS A 131 21.31 7.22 5.71
C LYS A 131 20.11 6.47 6.28
N LEU A 132 20.05 6.23 7.60
CA LEU A 132 18.96 5.51 8.24
C LEU A 132 17.69 6.38 8.26
N ARG A 133 16.64 5.90 7.58
CA ARG A 133 15.30 6.50 7.68
C ARG A 133 14.58 5.98 8.92
N PRO A 134 13.85 6.83 9.65
CA PRO A 134 12.99 6.39 10.74
C PRO A 134 12.03 5.30 10.28
N GLN A 135 12.04 4.16 10.96
CA GLN A 135 11.21 3.02 10.60
C GLN A 135 9.95 2.96 11.47
N THR A 136 8.80 2.79 10.82
CA THR A 136 7.50 2.71 11.50
C THR A 136 7.08 1.29 11.85
N LYS A 137 7.91 0.28 11.55
CA LYS A 137 7.62 -1.14 11.76
C LYS A 137 8.03 -1.55 13.17
N CYS A 138 7.07 -1.98 13.98
CA CYS A 138 7.27 -2.38 15.39
C CYS A 138 6.78 -3.81 15.67
N GLY A 139 6.57 -4.64 14.64
CA GLY A 139 6.08 -6.01 14.84
C GLY A 139 4.64 -6.11 15.33
N CYS A 140 3.83 -5.06 15.15
CA CYS A 140 2.41 -5.08 15.52
C CYS A 140 1.67 -6.31 14.95
N ARG A 141 0.87 -6.96 15.78
CA ARG A 141 0.15 -8.21 15.48
C ARG A 141 -1.34 -7.99 15.21
N ALA A 142 -1.82 -6.75 15.27
CA ALA A 142 -3.18 -6.39 14.91
C ALA A 142 -3.44 -6.73 13.44
N ARG A 143 -4.42 -7.61 13.21
CA ARG A 143 -4.78 -8.11 11.89
C ARG A 143 -6.18 -8.70 11.84
N LEU A 144 -6.71 -8.73 10.63
CA LEU A 144 -8.00 -9.31 10.28
C LEU A 144 -7.80 -10.26 9.10
N ASN A 145 -8.15 -11.52 9.30
CA ASN A 145 -8.02 -12.55 8.27
C ASN A 145 -9.40 -12.87 7.71
N LEU A 146 -9.51 -12.86 6.39
CA LEU A 146 -10.73 -13.28 5.69
C LEU A 146 -10.46 -14.42 4.73
N SER A 147 -11.50 -15.21 4.46
CA SER A 147 -11.53 -16.13 3.34
C SER A 147 -12.83 -16.01 2.55
N THR A 148 -12.77 -16.43 1.30
CA THR A 148 -13.95 -16.54 0.44
C THR A 148 -14.71 -17.83 0.75
N ASN A 149 -16.02 -17.73 0.92
CA ASN A 149 -16.94 -18.86 1.01
C ASN A 149 -17.18 -19.46 -0.39
N PRO A 150 -17.81 -20.66 -0.48
CA PRO A 150 -18.25 -21.22 -1.76
C PRO A 150 -19.14 -20.26 -2.57
N ASP A 151 -19.95 -19.46 -1.87
CA ASP A 151 -20.86 -18.46 -2.46
C ASP A 151 -20.16 -17.19 -2.97
N GLY A 152 -18.82 -17.15 -2.96
CA GLY A 152 -18.04 -15.98 -3.42
C GLY A 152 -17.93 -14.84 -2.40
N LYS A 153 -18.67 -14.89 -1.30
CA LYS A 153 -18.64 -13.86 -0.23
C LYS A 153 -17.42 -13.99 0.68
N TRP A 154 -16.97 -12.88 1.25
CA TRP A 154 -15.79 -12.80 2.13
C TRP A 154 -16.18 -12.83 3.60
N LYS A 155 -15.73 -13.86 4.33
CA LYS A 155 -16.01 -14.05 5.75
C LYS A 155 -14.78 -13.74 6.60
N ILE A 156 -14.97 -13.03 7.73
CA ILE A 156 -13.94 -12.86 8.75
C ILE A 156 -13.75 -14.15 9.53
N ASN A 157 -12.53 -14.71 9.50
CA ASN A 157 -12.19 -15.94 10.23
C ASN A 157 -11.40 -15.67 11.51
N ARG A 158 -10.59 -14.60 11.53
CA ARG A 158 -9.76 -14.27 12.69
C ARG A 158 -9.67 -12.77 12.86
N VAL A 159 -9.83 -12.33 14.10
CA VAL A 159 -9.72 -10.94 14.50
C VAL A 159 -8.66 -10.84 15.61
N ALA A 160 -7.67 -9.98 15.42
CA ALA A 160 -6.71 -9.58 16.44
C ALA A 160 -6.62 -8.05 16.41
N LEU A 161 -7.06 -7.40 17.48
CA LEU A 161 -7.18 -5.94 17.55
C LEU A 161 -6.23 -5.31 18.57
N GLU A 162 -5.44 -6.12 19.25
CA GLU A 162 -4.45 -5.65 20.21
C GLU A 162 -3.23 -5.08 19.47
N HIS A 163 -2.81 -3.89 19.90
CA HIS A 163 -1.64 -3.19 19.37
C HIS A 163 -0.54 -3.14 20.43
N ASN A 164 0.70 -3.26 19.98
CA ASN A 164 1.90 -3.09 20.81
C ASN A 164 2.50 -1.68 20.67
N HIS A 165 1.71 -0.72 20.19
CA HIS A 165 2.10 0.66 20.01
C HIS A 165 0.90 1.56 20.28
N GLU A 166 1.17 2.82 20.59
CA GLU A 166 0.12 3.82 20.74
C GLU A 166 -0.59 4.05 19.39
N ASN A 167 -1.91 4.09 19.46
CA ASN A 167 -2.77 4.53 18.37
C ASN A 167 -3.26 5.94 18.67
N SER A 168 -3.46 6.78 17.65
CA SER A 168 -3.85 8.17 17.84
C SER A 168 -5.12 8.53 17.06
N PRO A 169 -6.31 8.19 17.57
CA PRO A 169 -7.60 8.52 16.95
C PRO A 169 -7.70 9.98 16.49
N GLY A 170 -7.35 10.92 17.37
CA GLY A 170 -7.42 12.36 17.06
C GLY A 170 -6.47 12.83 15.95
N LYS A 171 -5.41 12.06 15.66
CA LYS A 171 -4.45 12.37 14.60
C LYS A 171 -4.70 11.57 13.31
N ALA A 172 -5.69 10.66 13.31
CA ALA A 172 -5.94 9.75 12.20
C ALA A 172 -6.18 10.50 10.89
N LYS A 173 -7.03 11.54 10.92
CA LYS A 173 -7.37 12.38 9.76
C LYS A 173 -6.17 13.00 9.02
N PHE A 174 -5.04 13.18 9.71
CA PHE A 174 -3.83 13.76 9.11
C PHE A 174 -2.93 12.72 8.44
N HIS A 175 -3.15 11.42 8.67
CA HIS A 175 -2.44 10.38 7.97
C HIS A 175 -2.74 10.46 6.48
N LYS A 176 -1.69 10.41 5.65
CA LYS A 176 -1.79 10.43 4.18
C LYS A 176 -2.78 9.42 3.61
N ASN A 177 -2.94 8.27 4.26
CA ASN A 177 -3.87 7.21 3.86
C ASN A 177 -5.35 7.59 4.00
N TYR A 178 -5.66 8.59 4.83
CA TYR A 178 -7.03 9.07 5.08
C TYR A 178 -7.27 10.49 4.55
N ARG A 179 -6.29 11.08 3.88
CA ARG A 179 -6.46 12.39 3.24
C ARG A 179 -7.36 12.22 2.02
N VAL A 180 -8.49 12.92 2.02
CA VAL A 180 -9.36 13.06 0.84
C VAL A 180 -8.90 14.30 0.09
N LEU A 181 -8.60 14.15 -1.20
CA LEU A 181 -8.39 15.29 -2.09
C LEU A 181 -9.74 15.80 -2.55
N ASP A 182 -9.88 17.11 -2.58
CA ASP A 182 -11.03 17.75 -3.22
C ASP A 182 -11.07 17.39 -4.72
N GLU A 183 -12.27 17.21 -5.26
CA GLU A 183 -12.44 16.75 -6.64
C GLU A 183 -11.91 17.79 -7.65
N HIS A 184 -12.02 19.08 -7.35
CA HIS A 184 -11.43 20.13 -8.17
C HIS A 184 -9.91 20.02 -8.20
N VAL A 185 -9.29 19.80 -7.02
CA VAL A 185 -7.83 19.62 -6.90
C VAL A 185 -7.39 18.39 -7.68
N LYS A 186 -8.12 17.28 -7.57
CA LYS A 186 -7.84 16.04 -8.29
C LYS A 186 -7.96 16.22 -9.81
N ARG A 187 -9.02 16.89 -10.29
CA ARG A 187 -9.20 17.21 -11.71
C ARG A 187 -8.03 18.06 -12.23
N LYS A 188 -7.64 19.10 -11.49
CA LYS A 188 -6.50 19.95 -11.87
C LYS A 188 -5.19 19.17 -11.93
N LEU A 189 -4.92 18.29 -10.96
CA LEU A 189 -3.74 17.43 -10.97
C LEU A 189 -3.73 16.50 -12.20
N LEU A 190 -4.88 15.92 -12.58
CA LEU A 190 -5.01 15.07 -13.76
C LEU A 190 -4.80 15.84 -15.07
N LEU A 191 -5.34 17.06 -15.18
CA LEU A 191 -5.12 17.92 -16.35
C LEU A 191 -3.67 18.34 -16.49
N ASN A 192 -3.03 18.72 -15.37
CA ASN A 192 -1.60 19.05 -15.34
C ASN A 192 -0.74 17.86 -15.78
N ASP A 193 -1.04 16.65 -15.29
CA ASP A 193 -0.34 15.42 -15.67
C ASP A 193 -0.49 15.13 -17.18
N LYS A 194 -1.71 15.23 -17.71
CA LYS A 194 -1.98 15.11 -19.16
C LYS A 194 -1.25 16.16 -20.00
N ALA A 195 -1.07 17.36 -19.47
CA ALA A 195 -0.35 18.45 -20.12
C ALA A 195 1.18 18.40 -19.89
N GLY A 196 1.70 17.41 -19.16
CA GLY A 196 3.13 17.32 -18.80
C GLY A 196 3.60 18.42 -17.83
N ILE A 197 2.68 19.15 -17.20
CA ILE A 197 2.97 20.23 -16.26
C ILE A 197 3.30 19.62 -14.89
N LYS A 198 4.58 19.65 -14.53
CA LYS A 198 5.05 19.13 -13.25
C LYS A 198 4.62 20.06 -12.11
N THR A 199 4.11 19.46 -11.03
CA THR A 199 3.50 20.18 -9.89
C THR A 199 4.48 21.03 -9.05
N TYR A 200 5.80 20.86 -9.23
CA TYR A 200 6.81 21.70 -8.58
C TYR A 200 7.06 23.03 -9.31
N LYS A 201 6.43 23.26 -10.47
CA LYS A 201 6.53 24.50 -11.26
C LYS A 201 5.23 25.31 -11.21
N THR A 202 4.63 25.47 -10.03
CA THR A 202 3.50 26.40 -9.87
C THR A 202 3.99 27.73 -9.28
N TYR A 203 4.51 28.55 -10.20
CA TYR A 203 4.61 30.03 -10.28
C TYR A 203 5.12 30.87 -9.09
N ASP A 204 6.09 31.76 -9.42
CA ASP A 204 5.99 33.20 -9.14
C ASP A 204 5.02 33.85 -10.15
#